data_AF-A0A4P9Z4N3-F1
#
_entry.id   AF-A0A4P9Z4N3-F1
#
_cell.length_a   1.000
_cell.length_b   1.000
_cell.length_c   1.000
_cell.angle_alpha   90.00
_cell.angle_beta   90.00
_cell.angle_gamma   90.00
#
_symmetry.space_group_name_H-M   'P 1'
#
loop_
_entity.id
_entity.type
_entity.pdbx_description
1 polymer ?
#
loop_
_entity_poly.entity_id
_entity_poly.type
_entity_poly.pdbx_seq_one_letter_code
_entity_poly.pdbx_strand_id
1 'polypeptide(L)'
;PRRQRPRFPGDLYTPSWVRYAGQAKEGCCEDCKPNKWLQLKNSAYWYHKQFYHGISSVSGRPFIAPLETRIRDRDMIEGLCHHCRTWVPVASHRRRNCVLWYRHAHK
;
A
#
# COMPACT_ATOMS: atom_id res chain seq x y z
N PRO A 1 -16.49 -14.22 -11.12
CA PRO A 1 -15.09 -13.88 -10.75
C PRO A 1 -14.25 -15.16 -10.80
N ARG A 2 -12.97 -15.07 -11.14
CA ARG A 2 -12.07 -16.24 -11.24
C ARG A 2 -10.86 -16.07 -10.33
N ARG A 3 -10.31 -17.18 -9.83
CA ARG A 3 -9.06 -17.16 -9.07
C ARG A 3 -7.88 -16.83 -9.98
N GLN A 4 -6.92 -16.10 -9.43
CA GLN A 4 -5.63 -15.81 -10.03
C GLN A 4 -4.54 -16.32 -9.08
N ARG A 5 -3.53 -16.99 -9.64
CA ARG A 5 -2.40 -17.48 -8.85
C ARG A 5 -1.50 -16.31 -8.44
N PRO A 6 -0.94 -16.31 -7.21
CA PRO A 6 0.06 -15.34 -6.82
C PRO A 6 1.33 -15.51 -7.68
N ARG A 7 2.17 -14.48 -7.76
CA ARG A 7 3.43 -14.55 -8.52
C ARG A 7 4.44 -15.49 -7.84
N PHE A 8 4.43 -15.53 -6.52
CA PHE A 8 5.27 -16.38 -5.67
C PHE A 8 4.56 -16.61 -4.31
N PRO A 9 4.99 -17.58 -3.51
CA PRO A 9 4.42 -17.83 -2.17
C PRO A 9 4.54 -16.59 -1.26
N GLY A 10 3.42 -16.12 -0.70
CA GLY A 10 3.39 -14.94 0.17
C GLY A 10 3.32 -13.59 -0.56
N ASP A 11 3.02 -13.56 -1.86
CA ASP A 11 2.75 -12.32 -2.60
C ASP A 11 1.44 -11.68 -2.11
N LEU A 12 1.56 -10.62 -1.31
CA LEU A 12 0.43 -9.85 -0.79
C LEU A 12 -0.07 -8.81 -1.78
N TYR A 13 0.62 -8.55 -2.90
CA TYR A 13 0.20 -7.56 -3.88
C TYR A 13 -0.77 -8.14 -4.90
N THR A 14 -0.50 -9.33 -5.43
CA THR A 14 -1.32 -9.89 -6.52
C THR A 14 -2.73 -10.22 -6.04
N PRO A 15 -3.80 -9.75 -6.71
CA PRO A 15 -5.16 -10.10 -6.33
C PRO A 15 -5.41 -11.59 -6.53
N SER A 16 -5.88 -12.29 -5.50
CA SER A 16 -6.28 -13.70 -5.57
C SER A 16 -7.51 -13.91 -6.46
N TRP A 17 -8.31 -12.86 -6.65
CA TRP A 17 -9.52 -12.88 -7.45
C TRP A 17 -9.51 -11.76 -8.47
N VAL A 18 -9.88 -12.10 -9.70
CA VAL A 18 -10.07 -11.14 -10.79
C VAL A 18 -11.43 -11.34 -11.46
N ARG A 19 -11.98 -10.25 -11.99
CA ARG A 19 -13.21 -10.27 -12.80
C ARG A 19 -13.04 -9.39 -14.03
N TYR A 20 -13.94 -9.60 -15.00
CA TYR A 20 -13.91 -8.95 -16.31
C TYR A 20 -12.58 -9.17 -17.07
N ALA A 21 -12.44 -8.51 -18.22
CA ALA A 21 -11.30 -8.60 -19.11
C ALA A 21 -10.98 -7.23 -19.75
N GLY A 22 -9.85 -7.14 -20.46
CA GLY A 22 -9.43 -5.91 -21.15
C GLY A 22 -9.31 -4.72 -20.20
N GLN A 23 -9.86 -3.57 -20.61
CA GLN A 23 -9.85 -2.32 -19.83
C GLN A 23 -10.71 -2.40 -18.56
N ALA A 24 -11.76 -3.21 -18.58
CA ALA A 24 -12.64 -3.41 -17.43
C ALA A 24 -12.06 -4.41 -16.41
N LYS A 25 -10.87 -5.00 -16.66
CA LYS A 25 -10.31 -6.02 -15.77
C LYS A 25 -10.07 -5.45 -14.37
N GLU A 26 -10.64 -6.12 -13.38
CA GLU A 26 -10.56 -5.73 -11.97
C GLU A 26 -9.95 -6.81 -11.11
N GLY A 27 -9.25 -6.40 -10.06
CA GLY A 27 -8.73 -7.24 -8.99
C GLY A 27 -9.46 -6.96 -7.67
N CYS A 28 -9.67 -8.02 -6.90
CA CYS A 28 -10.21 -7.92 -5.54
C CYS A 28 -9.10 -7.59 -4.54
N CYS A 29 -9.32 -6.60 -3.69
CA CYS A 29 -8.52 -6.34 -2.50
C CYS A 29 -9.24 -6.97 -1.30
N GLU A 30 -8.67 -8.06 -0.79
CA GLU A 30 -9.21 -8.84 0.34
C GLU A 30 -8.78 -8.27 1.71
N ASP A 31 -7.81 -7.35 1.74
CA ASP A 31 -7.39 -6.64 2.96
C ASP A 31 -8.39 -5.54 3.38
N CYS A 32 -9.30 -5.18 2.49
CA CYS A 32 -10.36 -4.20 2.75
C CYS A 32 -11.58 -4.88 3.37
N LYS A 33 -12.23 -4.20 4.33
CA LYS A 33 -13.54 -4.60 4.88
C LYS A 33 -14.56 -3.48 4.62
N PRO A 34 -15.57 -3.69 3.75
CA PRO A 34 -15.75 -4.84 2.85
C PRO A 34 -14.70 -4.90 1.74
N ASN A 35 -14.56 -6.08 1.11
CA ASN A 35 -13.65 -6.27 -0.03
C ASN A 35 -13.92 -5.24 -1.13
N LYS A 36 -12.86 -4.72 -1.75
CA LYS A 36 -12.95 -3.73 -2.83
C LYS A 36 -12.49 -4.31 -4.16
N TRP A 37 -13.28 -4.10 -5.21
CA TRP A 37 -12.88 -4.39 -6.59
C TRP A 37 -12.33 -3.12 -7.23
N LEU A 38 -11.12 -3.20 -7.78
CA LEU A 38 -10.46 -2.05 -8.37
C LEU A 38 -9.87 -2.42 -9.72
N GLN A 39 -9.92 -1.49 -10.66
CA GLN A 39 -9.42 -1.69 -12.01
C GLN A 39 -7.90 -1.87 -12.00
N LEU A 40 -7.44 -2.84 -12.79
CA LEU A 40 -6.03 -3.17 -12.93
C LEU A 40 -5.37 -2.34 -14.04
N LYS A 41 -6.11 -1.92 -15.06
CA LYS A 41 -5.55 -1.23 -16.24
C LYS A 41 -5.35 0.27 -16.08
N ASN A 42 -6.09 0.91 -15.19
CA ASN A 42 -5.95 2.35 -14.87
C ASN A 42 -5.12 2.60 -13.61
N SER A 43 -4.39 1.59 -13.12
CA SER A 43 -3.58 1.66 -11.90
C SER A 43 -4.35 1.90 -10.60
N ALA A 44 -5.68 1.87 -10.57
CA ALA A 44 -6.46 2.07 -9.34
C ALA A 44 -6.11 1.04 -8.26
N TYR A 45 -6.01 -0.24 -8.66
CA TYR A 45 -5.59 -1.31 -7.75
C TYR A 45 -4.17 -1.09 -7.21
N TRP A 46 -3.24 -0.67 -8.09
CA TRP A 46 -1.85 -0.38 -7.72
C TRP A 46 -1.77 0.73 -6.68
N TYR A 47 -2.38 1.89 -6.94
CA TYR A 47 -2.42 3.02 -6.02
C TYR A 47 -3.02 2.62 -4.67
N HIS A 48 -4.08 1.81 -4.68
CA HIS A 48 -4.74 1.36 -3.48
C HIS A 48 -3.85 0.44 -2.64
N LYS A 49 -3.31 -0.65 -3.20
CA LYS A 49 -2.41 -1.55 -2.46
C LYS A 49 -1.20 -0.81 -1.92
N GLN A 50 -0.65 0.10 -2.72
CA GLN A 50 0.58 0.78 -2.37
C GLN A 50 0.38 1.86 -1.31
N PHE A 51 -0.60 2.75 -1.46
CA PHE A 51 -0.74 3.91 -0.57
C PHE A 51 -1.81 3.75 0.51
N TYR A 52 -2.74 2.81 0.34
CA TYR A 52 -3.72 2.51 1.39
C TYR A 52 -3.22 1.39 2.30
N HIS A 53 -2.71 0.30 1.72
CA HIS A 53 -2.22 -0.85 2.48
C HIS A 53 -0.70 -0.87 2.70
N GLY A 54 0.07 -0.01 2.02
CA GLY A 54 1.52 0.01 2.17
C GLY A 54 2.21 -1.21 1.57
N ILE A 55 1.64 -1.84 0.54
CA ILE A 55 2.19 -3.05 -0.09
C ILE A 55 2.85 -2.69 -1.42
N SER A 56 4.14 -3.02 -1.56
CA SER A 56 4.90 -2.77 -2.78
C SER A 56 4.47 -3.69 -3.92
N SER A 57 4.23 -3.11 -5.09
CA SER A 57 3.96 -3.86 -6.32
C SER A 57 5.15 -4.69 -6.80
N VAL A 58 6.38 -4.26 -6.46
CA VAL A 58 7.62 -4.93 -6.87
C VAL A 58 7.89 -6.15 -5.98
N SER A 59 7.97 -5.95 -4.66
CA SER A 59 8.33 -7.03 -3.73
C SER A 59 7.13 -7.89 -3.32
N GLY A 60 5.90 -7.44 -3.57
CA GLY A 60 4.67 -8.09 -3.08
C GLY A 60 4.55 -8.12 -1.56
N ARG A 61 5.33 -7.30 -0.84
CA ARG A 61 5.41 -7.26 0.62
C ARG A 61 5.11 -5.85 1.15
N PRO A 62 4.79 -5.70 2.44
CA PRO A 62 4.62 -4.39 3.05
C PRO A 62 5.91 -3.58 2.98
N PHE A 63 5.80 -2.25 2.90
CA PHE A 63 6.92 -1.35 3.04
C PHE A 63 7.55 -1.52 4.42
N ILE A 64 8.87 -1.37 4.47
CA ILE A 64 9.62 -1.40 5.72
C ILE A 64 9.11 -0.26 6.62
N ALA A 65 8.84 -0.58 7.87
CA ALA A 65 8.45 0.41 8.87
C ALA A 65 9.60 1.40 9.14
N PRO A 66 9.32 2.62 9.60
CA PRO A 66 10.38 3.51 10.07
C PRO A 66 11.18 2.84 11.19
N LEU A 67 12.48 3.13 11.25
CA LEU A 67 13.36 2.59 12.31
C LEU A 67 12.92 3.07 13.69
N GLU A 68 12.50 4.34 13.75
CA GLU A 68 12.01 5.00 14.94
C GLU A 68 10.85 5.92 14.55
N THR A 69 9.92 6.14 15.47
CA THR A 69 8.83 7.11 15.30
C THR A 69 8.84 8.12 16.41
N ARG A 70 8.66 9.40 16.08
CA ARG A 70 8.57 10.49 17.05
C ARG A 70 7.38 11.39 16.76
N ILE A 71 6.89 12.05 17.81
CA ILE A 71 5.91 13.13 17.68
C ILE A 71 6.72 14.43 17.60
N ARG A 72 6.69 15.11 16.45
CA ARG A 72 7.40 16.40 16.31
C ARG A 72 6.61 17.54 16.94
N ASP A 73 5.32 17.59 16.63
CA ASP A 73 4.35 18.55 17.12
C ASP A 73 3.07 17.80 17.51
N ARG A 74 2.14 18.43 18.25
CA ARG A 74 0.87 17.79 18.67
C ARG A 74 0.11 17.12 17.52
N ASP A 75 0.34 17.56 16.28
CA ASP A 75 -0.36 17.08 15.09
C ASP A 75 0.46 16.26 14.09
N MET A 76 1.77 16.04 14.32
CA MET A 76 2.65 15.40 13.32
C MET A 76 3.48 14.26 13.90
N ILE A 77 3.33 13.08 13.31
CA ILE A 77 4.16 11.91 13.57
C ILE A 77 5.19 11.80 12.45
N GLU A 78 6.46 11.76 12.83
CA GLU A 78 7.58 11.52 11.91
C GLU A 78 8.17 10.13 12.16
N GLY A 79 8.77 9.57 11.10
CA GLY A 79 9.47 8.30 11.13
C GLY A 79 10.88 8.45 10.57
N LEU A 80 11.85 7.80 11.20
CA LEU A 80 13.24 7.76 10.73
C LEU A 80 13.35 6.77 9.57
N CYS A 81 13.70 7.26 8.39
CA CYS A 81 13.90 6.41 7.22
C CYS A 81 15.20 5.61 7.30
N HIS A 82 15.11 4.29 7.10
CA HIS A 82 16.26 3.39 7.07
C HIS A 82 17.21 3.68 5.90
N HIS A 83 16.68 4.20 4.78
CA HIS A 83 17.48 4.52 3.60
C HIS A 83 18.03 5.95 3.63
N CYS A 84 17.16 6.95 3.80
CA CYS A 84 17.57 8.35 3.80
C CYS A 84 18.28 8.79 5.08
N ARG A 85 18.10 8.04 6.19
CA ARG A 85 18.59 8.39 7.54
C ARG A 85 18.10 9.76 8.02
N THR A 86 16.90 10.16 7.57
CA THR A 86 16.25 11.42 7.93
C THR A 86 14.84 11.17 8.45
N TRP A 87 14.36 12.11 9.26
CA TRP A 87 12.99 12.11 9.76
C TRP A 87 12.04 12.60 8.67
N VAL A 88 11.00 11.81 8.39
CA VAL A 88 10.01 12.12 7.36
C VAL A 88 8.59 11.98 7.91
N PRO A 89 7.61 12.74 7.38
CA PRO A 89 6.23 12.64 7.83
C PRO A 89 5.62 11.25 7.60
N VAL A 90 5.05 10.65 8.64
CA VAL A 90 4.38 9.34 8.59
C VAL A 90 2.86 9.51 8.54
N ALA A 91 2.33 10.26 9.51
CA ALA A 91 0.90 10.50 9.68
C ALA A 91 0.69 11.86 10.35
N SER A 92 -0.49 12.44 10.15
CA SER A 92 -0.91 13.63 10.90
C SER A 92 -2.14 13.33 11.73
N HIS A 93 -2.42 14.13 12.76
CA HIS A 93 -3.59 13.90 13.61
C HIS A 93 -4.91 13.98 12.83
N ARG A 94 -4.95 14.80 11.77
CA ARG A 94 -6.08 14.88 10.83
C ARG A 94 -6.22 13.67 9.92
N ARG A 95 -5.13 12.93 9.68
CA ARG A 95 -5.09 11.72 8.84
C ARG A 95 -4.19 10.69 9.51
N ARG A 96 -4.81 9.86 10.36
CA ARG A 96 -4.15 8.73 11.07
C ARG A 96 -3.65 7.61 10.13
N ASN A 97 -3.66 7.81 8.81
CA ASN A 97 -3.16 6.82 7.87
C ASN A 97 -1.69 7.08 7.53
N CYS A 98 -0.93 6.00 7.32
CA CYS A 98 0.49 6.05 7.01
C CYS A 98 0.77 6.39 5.53
N VAL A 99 -0.15 7.07 4.83
CA VAL A 99 -0.05 7.35 3.39
C VAL A 99 1.20 8.19 3.09
N LEU A 100 1.55 9.13 3.98
CA LEU A 100 2.74 9.97 3.82
C LEU A 100 4.01 9.13 3.88
N TRP A 101 4.07 8.18 4.82
CA TRP A 101 5.15 7.20 4.89
C TRP A 101 5.24 6.36 3.62
N TYR A 102 4.13 5.78 3.15
CA TYR A 102 4.14 4.91 1.97
C TYR A 102 4.54 5.65 0.69
N ARG A 103 4.22 6.95 0.58
CA ARG A 103 4.73 7.80 -0.51
C ARG A 103 6.23 8.03 -0.44
N HIS A 104 6.78 8.09 0.76
CA HIS A 104 8.22 8.19 0.96
C HIS A 104 8.91 6.86 0.69
N ALA A 105 8.47 5.77 1.34
CA ALA A 105 9.07 4.44 1.26
C ALA A 105 8.97 3.79 -0.13
N HIS A 106 8.12 4.30 -1.00
CA HIS A 106 8.09 3.89 -2.41
C HIS A 106 9.23 4.49 -3.24
N LYS A 107 9.76 5.66 -2.85
CA LYS A 107 10.86 6.31 -3.57
C LYS A 107 12.17 5.59 -3.29
#